data_AF-A0A2G2Y944-F1
#
_entry.id   AF-A0A2G2Y944-F1
#
_cell.length_a   1.000
_cell.length_b   1.000
_cell.length_c   1.000
_cell.angle_alpha   90.00
_cell.angle_beta   90.00
_cell.angle_gamma   90.00
#
_symmetry.space_group_name_H-M   'P 1'
#
loop_
_entity.id
_entity.type
_entity.pdbx_description
1 polymer ?
#
loop_
_entity_poly.entity_id
_entity_poly.type
_entity_poly.pdbx_seq_one_letter_code
_entity_poly.pdbx_strand_id
1 'polypeptide(L)'
;MENLFARAGLNLLKYKVTKYIYATSSMPLLDTFILKSWSREAWNKESNFRGYIIVATNKGKVTLGRRDIVVSRRGTIQTLEWVDELQFLLIPGPKIFGDRGLLPLFQPLVYHGFYGIYTSEDPRSKFNQASARD
;
A
#
# COMPACT_ATOMS: atom_id res chain seq x y z
N MET A 1 8.41 14.13 10.72
CA MET A 1 7.93 12.77 11.07
C MET A 1 9.12 11.90 11.49
N GLU A 2 9.96 12.42 12.38
CA GLU A 2 11.00 11.63 13.04
C GLU A 2 10.33 10.90 14.22
N ASN A 3 10.79 9.69 14.55
CA ASN A 3 10.28 8.87 15.67
C ASN A 3 8.93 8.14 15.49
N LEU A 4 8.54 7.72 14.28
CA LEU A 4 7.36 6.84 14.07
C LEU A 4 7.35 5.64 15.04
N PHE A 5 8.49 4.95 15.15
CA PHE A 5 8.59 3.75 15.97
C PHE A 5 8.58 4.03 17.47
N ALA A 6 9.27 5.07 17.93
CA ALA A 6 9.22 5.43 19.34
C ALA A 6 7.79 5.81 19.76
N ARG A 7 7.04 6.51 18.89
CA ARG A 7 5.61 6.80 19.11
C ARG A 7 4.73 5.56 19.11
N ALA A 8 5.13 4.51 18.41
CA ALA A 8 4.46 3.20 18.42
C ALA A 8 4.95 2.28 19.56
N GLY A 9 5.79 2.77 20.49
CA GLY A 9 6.36 1.96 21.57
C GLY A 9 7.44 0.98 21.12
N LEU A 10 7.94 1.11 19.88
CA LEU A 10 8.95 0.24 19.30
C LEU A 10 10.32 0.91 19.32
N ASN A 11 11.30 0.25 19.95
CA ASN A 11 12.69 0.69 19.93
C ASN A 11 13.44 0.04 18.76
N LEU A 12 13.48 0.73 17.63
CA LEU A 12 14.13 0.28 16.41
C LEU A 12 15.46 1.00 16.14
N LEU A 13 16.36 1.11 17.14
CA LEU A 13 17.73 1.63 16.95
C LEU A 13 18.53 0.90 15.84
N LYS A 14 18.09 -0.31 15.47
CA LYS A 14 18.69 -1.15 14.43
C LYS A 14 18.14 -0.86 13.03
N TYR A 15 17.09 -0.06 12.88
CA TYR A 15 16.45 0.24 11.60
C TYR A 15 16.20 1.73 11.41
N LYS A 16 16.16 2.18 10.17
CA LYS A 16 15.81 3.56 9.78
C LYS A 16 14.67 3.53 8.77
N VAL A 17 13.66 4.38 8.95
CA VAL A 17 12.63 4.62 7.92
C VAL A 17 13.27 5.33 6.74
N THR A 18 13.09 4.78 5.54
CA THR A 18 13.61 5.34 4.29
C THR A 18 12.52 5.93 3.42
N LYS A 19 11.33 5.34 3.39
CA LYS A 19 10.20 5.81 2.59
C LYS A 19 8.88 5.54 3.30
N TYR A 20 7.91 6.43 3.15
CA TYR A 20 6.52 6.19 3.49
C TYR A 20 5.76 5.88 2.20
N ILE A 21 4.90 4.87 2.25
CA ILE A 21 4.10 4.40 1.12
C ILE A 21 2.69 4.93 1.29
N TYR A 22 2.18 5.59 0.26
CA TYR A 22 0.79 6.00 0.13
C TYR A 22 0.17 5.26 -1.04
N ALA A 23 -1.14 5.03 -1.02
CA ALA A 23 -1.86 4.47 -2.16
C ALA A 23 -3.20 5.16 -2.37
N THR A 24 -3.61 5.19 -3.63
CA THR A 24 -4.95 5.53 -4.09
C THR A 24 -5.60 4.31 -4.76
N SER A 25 -6.86 4.44 -5.17
CA SER A 25 -7.60 3.47 -5.98
C SER A 25 -8.44 4.26 -6.96
N SER A 26 -8.27 4.03 -8.25
CA SER A 26 -9.07 4.66 -9.29
C SER A 26 -10.49 4.08 -9.41
N MET A 27 -10.80 3.06 -8.60
CA MET A 27 -12.10 2.41 -8.62
C MET A 27 -13.13 3.16 -7.74
N PRO A 28 -14.31 3.50 -8.29
CA PRO A 28 -15.36 4.17 -7.53
C PRO A 28 -16.02 3.29 -6.46
N LEU A 29 -15.92 1.96 -6.56
CA LEU A 29 -16.68 1.00 -5.76
C LEU A 29 -16.01 0.54 -4.45
N LEU A 30 -14.92 1.17 -4.02
CA LEU A 30 -14.11 0.66 -2.91
C LEU A 30 -13.74 1.75 -1.90
N ASP A 31 -14.77 2.45 -1.39
CA ASP A 31 -14.63 3.37 -0.25
C ASP A 31 -14.20 2.63 1.05
N THR A 32 -14.35 1.30 1.07
CA THR A 32 -13.93 0.42 2.17
C THR A 32 -12.41 0.34 2.38
N PHE A 33 -11.62 0.49 1.30
CA PHE A 33 -10.16 0.38 1.40
C PHE A 33 -9.48 1.72 1.65
N ILE A 34 -10.05 2.81 1.14
CA ILE A 34 -9.50 4.16 1.27
C ILE A 34 -10.51 5.00 2.04
N LEU A 35 -10.21 5.26 3.31
CA LEU A 35 -10.88 6.29 4.10
C LEU A 35 -10.79 7.62 3.36
N LYS A 36 -11.93 8.08 2.84
CA LYS A 36 -12.09 9.43 2.28
C LYS A 36 -12.69 10.31 3.35
N SER A 37 -12.05 11.43 3.64
CA SER A 37 -12.66 12.43 4.51
C SER A 37 -13.70 13.24 3.73
N TRP A 38 -14.88 13.40 4.32
CA TRP A 38 -15.96 14.21 3.76
C TRP A 38 -15.77 15.71 4.01
N SER A 39 -14.78 16.10 4.82
CA SER A 39 -14.43 17.49 5.06
C SER A 39 -13.81 18.12 3.80
N ARG A 40 -14.18 19.37 3.53
CA ARG A 40 -13.57 20.14 2.44
C ARG A 40 -12.10 20.45 2.71
N GLU A 41 -11.74 20.63 3.99
CA GLU A 41 -10.39 20.89 4.50
C GLU A 41 -9.53 19.63 4.64
N ALA A 42 -10.01 18.46 4.21
CA ALA A 42 -9.25 17.21 4.30
C ALA A 42 -7.87 17.35 3.65
N TRP A 43 -6.82 16.96 4.40
CA TRP A 43 -5.42 17.01 3.94
C TRP A 43 -5.17 16.15 2.69
N ASN A 44 -5.96 15.11 2.49
CA ASN A 44 -6.04 14.32 1.27
C ASN A 44 -7.42 13.65 1.19
N LYS A 45 -8.02 13.63 -0.01
CA LYS A 45 -9.35 13.04 -0.26
C LYS A 45 -9.28 11.69 -0.96
N GLU A 46 -8.14 11.34 -1.52
CA GLU A 46 -8.03 10.20 -2.45
C GLU A 46 -6.90 9.23 -2.08
N SER A 47 -5.90 9.68 -1.32
CA SER A 47 -4.75 8.84 -0.98
C SER A 47 -4.49 8.70 0.51
N ASN A 48 -4.18 7.46 0.91
CA ASN A 48 -4.01 7.09 2.30
C ASN A 48 -2.63 6.53 2.58
N PHE A 49 -2.17 6.74 3.82
CA PHE A 49 -1.01 6.05 4.34
C PHE A 49 -1.23 4.54 4.30
N ARG A 50 -0.33 3.83 3.61
CA ARG A 50 -0.39 2.38 3.39
C ARG A 50 0.79 1.62 3.97
N GLY A 51 1.84 2.27 4.43
CA GLY A 51 2.99 1.54 4.94
C GLY A 51 4.28 2.32 4.92
N TYR A 52 5.36 1.63 5.23
CA TYR A 52 6.69 2.21 5.26
C TYR A 52 7.74 1.20 4.83
N ILE A 53 8.88 1.71 4.40
CA ILE A 53 10.09 0.95 4.14
C ILE A 53 11.09 1.29 5.24
N ILE A 54 11.61 0.26 5.89
CA ILE A 54 12.74 0.38 6.81
C ILE A 54 13.93 -0.42 6.33
N VAL A 55 15.11 0.12 6.61
CA VAL A 55 16.38 -0.52 6.28
C VAL A 55 17.21 -0.64 7.55
N ALA A 56 17.81 -1.81 7.76
CA ALA A 56 18.71 -2.03 8.88
C ALA A 56 19.88 -1.02 8.83
N THR A 57 20.20 -0.38 9.95
CA THR A 57 21.36 0.51 10.11
C THR A 57 22.67 -0.27 10.05
N ASN A 58 23.84 0.38 10.00
CA ASN A 58 25.12 -0.35 10.04
C ASN A 58 25.27 -1.22 11.29
N LYS A 59 24.84 -0.71 12.45
CA LYS A 59 24.77 -1.50 13.70
C LYS A 59 23.78 -2.66 13.56
N GLY A 60 22.59 -2.41 13.01
CA GLY A 60 21.58 -3.44 12.76
C GLY A 60 22.08 -4.55 11.83
N LYS A 61 22.76 -4.20 10.73
CA LYS A 61 23.36 -5.16 9.78
C LYS A 61 24.36 -6.10 10.45
N VAL A 62 25.23 -5.58 11.32
CA VAL A 62 26.20 -6.40 12.05
C VAL A 62 25.48 -7.41 12.95
N THR A 63 24.45 -6.97 13.68
CA THR A 63 23.68 -7.87 14.55
C THR A 63 22.87 -8.90 13.77
N LEU A 64 22.30 -8.53 12.62
CA LEU A 64 21.46 -9.39 11.79
C LEU A 64 22.26 -10.28 10.83
N GLY A 65 23.57 -10.04 10.68
CA GLY A 65 24.42 -10.70 9.69
C GLY A 65 24.17 -10.30 8.23
N ARG A 66 23.19 -9.42 7.95
CA ARG A 66 22.74 -9.03 6.60
C ARG A 66 22.11 -7.64 6.57
N ARG A 67 22.03 -7.01 5.39
CA ARG A 67 21.28 -5.78 5.21
C ARG A 67 19.80 -6.12 5.02
N ASP A 68 19.05 -6.05 6.11
CA ASP A 68 17.61 -6.33 6.08
C ASP A 68 16.83 -5.09 5.58
N ILE A 69 15.94 -5.31 4.62
CA ILE A 69 15.04 -4.29 4.05
C ILE A 69 13.63 -4.80 4.24
N VAL A 70 12.83 -4.08 5.03
CA VAL A 70 11.46 -4.48 5.36
C VAL A 70 10.49 -3.50 4.75
N VAL A 71 9.54 -4.03 3.98
CA VAL A 71 8.39 -3.30 3.46
C VAL A 71 7.17 -3.70 4.28
N SER A 72 6.70 -2.80 5.14
CA SER A 72 5.52 -3.03 5.96
C SER A 72 4.30 -2.38 5.31
N ARG A 73 3.22 -3.15 5.16
CA ARG A 73 1.90 -2.66 4.72
C ARG A 73 0.94 -2.56 5.89
N ARG A 74 0.24 -1.44 5.96
CA ARG A 74 -0.90 -1.22 6.84
C ARG A 74 -2.07 -2.09 6.36
N GLY A 75 -2.64 -2.87 7.28
CA GLY A 75 -3.87 -3.62 7.06
C GLY A 75 -5.12 -2.73 7.04
N THR A 76 -6.28 -3.40 7.04
CA THR A 76 -7.60 -2.75 7.10
C THR A 76 -7.95 -2.43 8.57
N ILE A 77 -8.56 -1.26 8.82
CA ILE A 77 -8.86 -0.75 10.18
C ILE A 77 -10.35 -0.89 10.55
N GLN A 78 -11.27 -0.98 9.58
CA GLN A 78 -12.71 -1.04 9.87
C GLN A 78 -13.24 -2.47 9.84
N THR A 79 -14.10 -2.81 10.80
CA THR A 79 -14.73 -4.14 11.01
C THR A 79 -16.22 -4.18 10.61
N LEU A 80 -16.83 -3.10 10.11
CA LEU A 80 -18.30 -2.98 10.11
C LEU A 80 -19.03 -2.67 8.78
N GLU A 81 -18.40 -2.86 7.62
CA GLU A 81 -19.10 -2.90 6.30
C GLU A 81 -18.56 -4.03 5.39
N TRP A 82 -18.09 -5.14 5.98
CA TRP A 82 -17.44 -6.22 5.20
C TRP A 82 -18.37 -7.02 4.30
N VAL A 83 -19.69 -6.88 4.43
CA VAL A 83 -20.64 -7.85 3.85
C VAL A 83 -21.24 -7.39 2.53
N ASP A 84 -21.46 -6.10 2.30
CA ASP A 84 -22.24 -5.67 1.12
C ASP A 84 -21.40 -5.35 -0.14
N GLU A 85 -20.10 -5.03 -0.02
CA GLU A 85 -19.29 -4.59 -1.18
C GLU A 85 -17.99 -5.37 -1.41
N LEU A 86 -17.75 -6.48 -0.69
CA LEU A 86 -16.62 -7.36 -1.00
C LEU A 86 -16.89 -8.19 -2.26
N GLN A 87 -16.86 -7.53 -3.42
CA GLN A 87 -16.80 -8.26 -4.67
C GLN A 87 -15.42 -8.91 -4.77
N PHE A 88 -15.36 -10.21 -4.52
CA PHE A 88 -14.16 -11.04 -4.72
C PHE A 88 -13.87 -11.29 -6.20
N LEU A 89 -13.93 -10.23 -7.01
CA LEU A 89 -13.66 -10.29 -8.43
C LEU A 89 -12.17 -10.58 -8.62
N LEU A 90 -11.90 -11.71 -9.25
CA LEU A 90 -10.59 -12.05 -9.75
C LEU A 90 -10.43 -11.47 -11.15
N ILE A 91 -9.40 -10.66 -11.34
CA ILE A 91 -9.06 -10.07 -12.63
C ILE A 91 -7.64 -10.45 -13.01
N PRO A 92 -7.31 -10.49 -14.31
CA PRO A 92 -5.92 -10.55 -14.71
C PRO A 92 -5.12 -9.35 -14.23
N GLY A 93 -3.85 -9.58 -13.89
CA GLY A 93 -2.93 -8.54 -13.43
C GLY A 93 -1.82 -8.18 -14.43
N PRO A 94 -2.12 -7.73 -15.67
CA PRO A 94 -1.13 -7.57 -16.72
C PRO A 94 -0.03 -6.56 -16.37
N LYS A 95 -0.34 -5.51 -15.60
CA LYS A 95 0.70 -4.56 -15.15
C LYS A 95 1.79 -5.26 -14.32
N ILE A 96 1.43 -6.28 -13.54
CA ILE A 96 2.35 -7.00 -12.63
C ILE A 96 3.02 -8.17 -13.35
N PHE A 97 2.25 -8.99 -14.06
CA PHE A 97 2.71 -10.28 -14.59
C PHE A 97 3.04 -10.26 -16.09
N GLY A 98 2.87 -9.12 -16.75
CA GLY A 98 2.92 -8.99 -18.21
C GLY A 98 1.65 -9.51 -18.88
N ASP A 99 1.45 -9.14 -20.14
CA ASP A 99 0.40 -9.73 -20.97
C ASP A 99 0.81 -11.15 -21.38
N ARG A 100 -0.03 -12.13 -21.05
CA ARG A 100 0.19 -13.56 -21.37
C ARG A 100 -0.79 -14.07 -22.43
N GLY A 101 -1.39 -13.17 -23.20
CA GLY A 101 -2.33 -13.48 -24.26
C GLY A 101 -3.78 -13.44 -23.80
N LEU A 102 -4.70 -13.57 -24.77
CA LEU A 102 -6.12 -13.22 -24.59
C LEU A 102 -6.95 -14.23 -23.77
N LEU A 103 -6.45 -15.45 -23.56
CA LEU A 103 -7.23 -16.49 -22.86
C LEU A 103 -7.04 -16.38 -21.33
N PRO A 104 -8.11 -16.23 -20.54
CA PRO A 104 -8.03 -16.11 -19.08
C PRO A 104 -7.32 -17.29 -18.41
N LEU A 105 -7.38 -18.48 -19.00
CA LEU A 105 -6.73 -19.71 -18.52
C LEU A 105 -5.20 -19.58 -18.41
N PHE A 106 -4.58 -18.66 -19.15
CA PHE A 106 -3.12 -18.44 -19.12
C PHE A 106 -2.69 -17.22 -18.31
N GLN A 107 -3.64 -16.51 -17.69
CA GLN A 107 -3.38 -15.25 -17.00
C GLN A 107 -3.42 -15.46 -15.47
N PRO A 108 -2.40 -15.00 -14.73
CA PRO A 108 -2.46 -14.97 -13.27
C PRO A 108 -3.58 -14.02 -12.83
N LEU A 109 -4.54 -14.58 -12.09
CA LEU A 109 -5.65 -13.82 -11.55
C LEU A 109 -5.32 -13.30 -10.16
N VAL A 110 -5.73 -12.07 -9.89
CA VAL A 110 -5.54 -11.38 -8.62
C VAL A 110 -6.83 -10.71 -8.18
N TYR A 111 -6.94 -10.51 -6.88
CA TYR A 111 -8.06 -9.80 -6.29
C TYR A 111 -8.10 -8.35 -6.79
N HIS A 112 -9.22 -7.94 -7.37
CA HIS A 112 -9.36 -6.62 -8.01
C HIS A 112 -9.04 -5.47 -7.06
N GLY A 113 -9.54 -5.49 -5.83
CA GLY A 113 -9.25 -4.43 -4.85
C GLY A 113 -7.76 -4.28 -4.51
N PHE A 114 -7.05 -5.41 -4.31
CA PHE A 114 -5.62 -5.38 -4.04
C PHE A 114 -4.82 -4.94 -5.26
N TYR A 115 -5.24 -5.37 -6.45
CA TYR A 115 -4.62 -4.93 -7.70
C TYR A 115 -4.81 -3.42 -7.91
N GLY A 116 -6.02 -2.89 -7.67
CA GLY A 116 -6.33 -1.47 -7.74
C GLY A 116 -5.45 -0.65 -6.80
N ILE A 117 -5.44 -0.99 -5.50
CA ILE A 117 -4.62 -0.29 -4.50
C ILE A 117 -3.12 -0.36 -4.84
N TYR A 118 -2.66 -1.48 -5.40
CA TYR A 118 -1.25 -1.67 -5.66
C TYR A 118 -0.76 -0.92 -6.91
N THR A 119 -1.62 -0.77 -7.92
CA THR A 119 -1.23 -0.30 -9.26
C THR A 119 -1.87 1.02 -9.68
N SER A 120 -2.74 1.60 -8.85
CA SER A 120 -3.35 2.91 -9.12
C SER A 120 -2.40 4.04 -8.75
N GLU A 121 -2.40 5.06 -9.59
CA GLU A 121 -1.70 6.33 -9.41
C GLU A 121 -2.68 7.48 -9.67
N ASP A 122 -2.37 8.63 -9.11
CA ASP A 122 -3.06 9.88 -9.38
C ASP A 122 -2.01 10.99 -9.61
N PRO A 123 -1.80 11.42 -10.87
CA PRO A 123 -0.85 12.49 -11.20
C PRO A 123 -1.15 13.82 -10.51
N ARG A 124 -2.40 14.04 -10.07
CA ARG A 124 -2.81 15.27 -9.37
C ARG A 124 -2.54 15.20 -7.87
N SER A 125 -2.33 14.01 -7.32
CA SER A 125 -1.99 13.81 -5.92
C SER A 125 -0.53 14.17 -5.65
N LYS A 126 -0.28 14.82 -4.50
CA LYS A 126 1.09 15.06 -4.01
C LYS A 126 1.78 13.78 -3.52
N PHE A 127 1.03 12.73 -3.23
CA PHE A 127 1.53 11.51 -2.60
C PHE A 127 1.56 10.29 -3.53
N ASN A 128 0.75 10.30 -4.59
CA ASN A 128 0.52 9.16 -5.45
C ASN A 128 0.73 9.45 -6.94
N GLN A 129 1.68 10.33 -7.26
CA GLN A 129 2.14 10.55 -8.64
C GLN A 129 2.63 9.26 -9.30
N ALA A 130 3.13 8.32 -8.49
CA ALA A 130 3.40 6.94 -8.87
C ALA A 130 2.56 5.99 -8.02
N SER A 131 2.34 4.77 -8.53
CA SER A 131 1.58 3.75 -7.82
C SER A 131 2.32 3.25 -6.56
N ALA A 132 1.62 2.56 -5.66
CA ALA A 132 2.25 2.01 -4.46
C ALA A 132 3.29 0.90 -4.77
N ARG A 133 3.30 0.38 -6.00
CA ARG A 133 4.30 -0.56 -6.50
C ARG A 133 5.63 0.12 -6.86
N ASP A 134 5.58 1.35 -7.35
CA ASP A 134 6.72 2.05 -7.95
C ASP A 134 7.46 2.95 -6.93
#